data_AF-A0AAF0FTJ7-F1
#
_entry.id   AF-A0AAF0FTJ7-F1
#
_cell.length_a   1.000
_cell.length_b   1.000
_cell.length_c   1.000
_cell.angle_alpha   90.00
_cell.angle_beta   90.00
_cell.angle_gamma   90.00
#
_symmetry.space_group_name_H-M   'P 1'
#
loop_
_entity.id
_entity.type
_entity.pdbx_description
1 polymer ?
#
loop_
_entity_poly.entity_id
_entity_poly.type
_entity_poly.pdbx_seq_one_letter_code
_entity_poly.pdbx_strand_id
1 'polypeptide(L)'
;MEYEFLIIAFYLSILSYYLGVLLYMIPLPFYGVKKWAPTLMVDGVFSAILIFSYTLLLSIINYLGSLFGSDWNSFFLWLGFKTSIVVTLLVILKFIGVSLSLSGLQFIANSIISSLINNLTNILFLLLSLSIASSIIVTYGSKILALGILLHSIPFRLTRVSGSMMIAVIMVFSIGLPLMPAYVETVSQPPGFNESILVEYGVAYGYINIVDLLNSSVSYPVINIYTSDKDVLLAKYLGNRDGVIDASSPDKGFPSTKEYIVLVEYGGLQYWLTIDPLKDYVDAGDGKYNLSIVLPIIHINDLRYIYLENCELKDIVLDKIIYFTVYVEDKGVVYIVVNYDDNAYVFIDGVLRDPDVVVVYNWYGINFRALKYFIDSGVHSFRVYVKYSSLDLKPNVEEVYYVRDSAGLYQFEPTDLVKPVVYMVFNLFIAPLTYIAILFSASIALARLLGGAAPSIARIILVGA
;
A
#
# COMPACT_ATOMS: atom_id res chain seq x y z
N MET A 1 -19.19 -44.80 -2.90
CA MET A 1 -20.01 -43.61 -3.20
C MET A 1 -19.86 -43.08 -4.63
N GLU A 2 -18.71 -42.55 -5.10
CA GLU A 2 -18.63 -42.04 -6.49
C GLU A 2 -18.95 -43.11 -7.54
N TYR A 3 -18.31 -44.28 -7.40
CA TYR A 3 -18.53 -45.44 -8.26
C TYR A 3 -19.99 -45.95 -8.20
N GLU A 4 -20.64 -45.87 -7.04
CA GLU A 4 -22.03 -46.29 -6.86
C GLU A 4 -22.99 -45.37 -7.64
N PHE A 5 -22.75 -44.05 -7.64
CA PHE A 5 -23.54 -43.12 -8.44
C PHE A 5 -23.40 -43.38 -9.94
N LEU A 6 -22.19 -43.68 -10.42
CA LEU A 6 -21.95 -43.99 -11.83
C LEU A 6 -22.60 -45.32 -12.25
N ILE A 7 -22.59 -46.34 -11.39
CA ILE A 7 -23.28 -47.61 -11.63
C ILE A 7 -24.79 -47.39 -11.76
N ILE A 8 -25.39 -46.66 -10.80
CA ILE A 8 -26.82 -46.35 -10.83
C ILE A 8 -27.17 -45.53 -12.08
N ALA A 9 -26.34 -44.54 -12.43
CA ALA A 9 -26.49 -43.76 -13.66
C ALA A 9 -26.49 -44.67 -14.90
N PHE A 10 -25.59 -45.66 -14.96
CA PHE A 10 -25.51 -46.60 -16.08
C PHE A 10 -26.75 -47.47 -16.21
N TYR A 11 -27.25 -48.03 -15.11
CA TYR A 11 -28.50 -48.79 -15.13
C TYR A 11 -29.71 -47.93 -15.54
N LEU A 12 -29.78 -46.68 -15.07
CA LEU A 12 -30.82 -45.74 -15.49
C LEU A 12 -30.72 -45.39 -16.98
N SER A 13 -29.50 -45.26 -17.50
CA SER A 13 -29.21 -45.04 -18.92
C SER A 13 -29.73 -46.18 -19.79
N ILE A 14 -29.42 -47.42 -19.38
CA ILE A 14 -29.91 -48.65 -20.02
C ILE A 14 -31.44 -48.74 -19.94
N LEU A 15 -32.01 -48.45 -18.78
CA LEU A 15 -33.46 -48.44 -18.58
C LEU A 15 -34.15 -47.44 -19.51
N SER A 16 -33.61 -46.21 -19.63
CA SER A 16 -34.14 -45.19 -20.54
C SER A 16 -34.11 -45.69 -21.99
N TYR A 17 -33.03 -46.34 -22.41
CA TYR A 17 -32.91 -46.89 -23.76
C TYR A 17 -33.95 -47.98 -24.03
N TYR A 18 -34.07 -48.98 -23.14
CA TYR A 18 -35.02 -50.08 -23.31
C TYR A 18 -36.49 -49.62 -23.19
N LEU A 19 -36.80 -48.65 -22.33
CA LEU A 19 -38.12 -48.02 -22.29
C LEU A 19 -38.44 -47.34 -23.64
N GLY A 20 -37.46 -46.67 -24.25
CA GLY A 20 -37.59 -46.10 -25.59
C GLY A 20 -37.90 -47.16 -26.65
N VAL A 21 -37.14 -48.26 -26.67
CA VAL A 21 -37.37 -49.39 -27.61
C VAL A 21 -38.76 -49.99 -27.40
N LEU A 22 -39.16 -50.24 -26.16
CA LEU A 22 -40.47 -50.81 -25.83
C LEU A 22 -41.59 -49.89 -26.32
N LEU A 23 -41.51 -48.58 -26.03
CA LEU A 23 -42.50 -47.59 -26.49
C LEU A 23 -42.56 -47.51 -28.02
N TYR A 24 -41.45 -47.74 -28.71
CA TYR A 24 -41.40 -47.79 -30.18
C TYR A 24 -42.12 -49.03 -30.73
N MET A 25 -41.92 -50.19 -30.09
CA MET A 25 -42.48 -51.47 -30.52
C MET A 25 -43.97 -51.65 -30.19
N ILE A 26 -44.55 -50.82 -29.30
CA ILE A 26 -45.97 -50.92 -28.94
C ILE A 26 -46.86 -50.69 -30.18
N PRO A 27 -47.80 -51.62 -30.48
CA PRO A 27 -48.73 -51.52 -31.61
C PRO A 27 -49.93 -50.60 -31.29
N LEU A 28 -49.70 -49.47 -30.60
CA LEU A 28 -50.73 -48.48 -30.30
C LEU A 28 -50.53 -47.20 -31.14
N PRO A 29 -51.58 -46.61 -31.72
CA PRO A 29 -51.49 -45.43 -32.59
C PRO A 29 -51.45 -44.11 -31.80
N PHE A 30 -50.81 -44.05 -30.63
CA PHE A 30 -50.65 -42.80 -29.87
C PHE A 30 -49.40 -42.04 -30.33
N TYR A 31 -49.57 -41.10 -31.26
CA TYR A 31 -48.49 -40.27 -31.80
C TYR A 31 -47.67 -39.57 -30.71
N GLY A 32 -48.34 -39.08 -29.66
CA GLY A 32 -47.70 -38.44 -28.52
C GLY A 32 -46.69 -39.35 -27.82
N VAL A 33 -47.04 -40.61 -27.55
CA VAL A 33 -46.20 -41.59 -26.85
C VAL A 33 -45.05 -42.06 -27.75
N LYS A 34 -45.33 -42.30 -29.03
CA LYS A 34 -44.30 -42.73 -30.01
C LYS A 34 -43.24 -41.67 -30.28
N LYS A 35 -43.55 -40.39 -30.11
CA LYS A 35 -42.56 -39.30 -30.23
C LYS A 35 -41.49 -39.35 -29.12
N TRP A 36 -41.83 -39.86 -27.94
CA TRP A 36 -40.88 -39.99 -26.83
C TRP A 36 -39.93 -41.15 -26.99
N ALA A 37 -40.31 -42.20 -27.72
CA ALA A 37 -39.50 -43.39 -27.93
C ALA A 37 -38.08 -43.10 -28.49
N PRO A 38 -37.92 -42.44 -29.66
CA PRO A 38 -36.59 -42.11 -30.18
C PRO A 38 -35.83 -41.14 -29.27
N THR A 39 -36.55 -40.24 -28.59
CA THR A 39 -35.95 -39.29 -27.64
C THR A 39 -35.31 -40.01 -26.46
N LEU A 40 -36.01 -40.98 -25.86
CA LEU A 40 -35.52 -41.78 -24.73
C LEU A 40 -34.34 -42.69 -25.11
N MET A 41 -34.33 -43.22 -26.35
CA MET A 41 -33.21 -43.99 -26.88
C MET A 41 -31.96 -43.10 -27.03
N VAL A 42 -32.08 -41.93 -27.65
CA VAL A 42 -30.97 -40.97 -27.79
C VAL A 42 -30.46 -40.52 -26.42
N ASP A 43 -31.36 -40.26 -25.47
CA ASP A 43 -30.99 -39.84 -24.12
C ASP A 43 -30.26 -40.93 -23.33
N GLY A 44 -30.67 -42.19 -23.51
CA GLY A 44 -30.00 -43.35 -22.94
C GLY A 44 -28.61 -43.57 -23.52
N VAL A 45 -28.38 -43.29 -24.81
CA VAL A 45 -27.03 -43.35 -25.40
C VAL A 45 -26.17 -42.18 -24.92
N PHE A 46 -26.71 -40.96 -24.90
CA PHE A 46 -25.97 -39.78 -24.48
C PHE A 46 -25.54 -39.86 -23.01
N SER A 47 -26.42 -40.34 -22.13
CA SER A 47 -26.10 -40.55 -20.72
C SER A 47 -25.00 -41.61 -20.54
N ALA A 48 -25.01 -42.69 -21.34
CA ALA A 48 -23.95 -43.70 -21.32
C ALA A 48 -22.59 -43.11 -21.76
N ILE A 49 -22.58 -42.31 -22.84
CA ILE A 49 -21.37 -41.59 -23.28
C ILE A 49 -20.84 -40.70 -22.16
N LEU A 50 -21.72 -39.97 -21.48
CA LEU A 50 -21.35 -39.05 -20.41
C LEU A 50 -20.76 -39.78 -19.20
N ILE A 51 -21.31 -40.95 -18.84
CA ILE A 51 -20.78 -41.84 -17.80
C ILE A 51 -19.36 -42.31 -18.17
N PHE A 52 -19.16 -42.82 -19.38
CA PHE A 52 -17.83 -43.25 -19.84
C PHE A 52 -16.83 -42.08 -19.96
N SER A 53 -17.35 -40.86 -20.12
CA SER A 53 -16.53 -39.65 -20.18
C SER A 53 -16.17 -39.07 -18.81
N TYR A 54 -16.62 -39.65 -17.68
CA TYR A 54 -16.39 -39.12 -16.34
C TYR A 54 -14.91 -38.79 -16.06
N THR A 55 -14.02 -39.76 -16.26
CA THR A 55 -12.57 -39.60 -16.02
C THR A 55 -11.96 -38.58 -16.99
N LEU A 56 -12.48 -38.54 -18.22
CA LEU A 56 -12.05 -37.58 -19.24
C LEU A 56 -12.49 -36.15 -18.86
N LEU A 57 -13.68 -35.96 -18.30
CA LEU A 57 -14.15 -34.66 -17.79
C LEU A 57 -13.25 -34.16 -16.65
N LEU A 58 -12.92 -35.02 -15.68
CA LEU A 58 -11.98 -34.67 -14.60
C LEU A 58 -10.59 -34.30 -15.14
N SER A 59 -10.12 -35.03 -16.16
CA SER A 59 -8.83 -34.75 -16.81
C SER A 59 -8.86 -33.41 -17.56
N ILE A 60 -9.96 -33.07 -18.23
CA ILE A 60 -10.14 -31.77 -18.89
C ILE A 60 -10.14 -30.63 -17.88
N ILE A 61 -10.81 -30.79 -16.73
CA ILE A 61 -10.81 -29.78 -15.65
C ILE A 61 -9.36 -29.50 -15.22
N ASN A 62 -8.57 -30.53 -14.95
CA ASN A 62 -7.20 -30.38 -14.52
C ASN A 62 -6.28 -29.81 -15.62
N TYR A 63 -6.46 -30.23 -16.87
CA TYR A 63 -5.68 -29.76 -18.01
C TYR A 63 -5.97 -28.29 -18.34
N LEU A 64 -7.24 -27.89 -18.40
CA LEU A 64 -7.59 -26.49 -18.60
C LEU A 64 -7.15 -25.64 -17.41
N GLY A 65 -7.32 -26.15 -16.19
CA GLY A 65 -6.82 -25.51 -14.97
C GLY A 65 -5.32 -25.21 -15.05
N SER A 66 -4.49 -26.19 -15.43
CA SER A 66 -3.05 -25.98 -15.54
C SER A 66 -2.66 -25.01 -16.67
N LEU A 67 -3.35 -25.07 -17.82
CA LEU A 67 -3.12 -24.13 -18.92
C LEU A 67 -3.39 -22.67 -18.54
N PHE A 68 -4.43 -22.42 -17.73
CA PHE A 68 -4.75 -21.07 -17.26
C PHE A 68 -3.97 -20.66 -16.01
N GLY A 69 -3.10 -21.51 -15.48
CA GLY A 69 -2.35 -21.24 -14.25
C GLY A 69 -3.23 -21.27 -12.98
N SER A 70 -4.37 -21.97 -13.03
CA SER A 70 -5.28 -22.14 -11.89
C SER A 70 -4.65 -23.04 -10.84
N ASP A 71 -4.33 -22.48 -9.68
CA ASP A 71 -3.84 -23.21 -8.51
C ASP A 71 -4.72 -22.95 -7.28
N TRP A 72 -5.31 -24.04 -6.75
CA TRP A 72 -6.13 -24.00 -5.55
C TRP A 72 -5.35 -23.55 -4.32
N ASN A 73 -4.07 -23.90 -4.22
CA ASN A 73 -3.26 -23.50 -3.07
C ASN A 73 -3.05 -21.98 -3.06
N SER A 74 -2.68 -21.40 -4.21
CA SER A 74 -2.59 -19.95 -4.40
C SER A 74 -3.90 -19.23 -4.08
N PHE A 75 -5.04 -19.81 -4.47
CA PHE A 75 -6.36 -19.28 -4.13
C PHE A 75 -6.64 -19.25 -2.62
N PHE A 76 -6.38 -20.35 -1.90
CA PHE A 76 -6.60 -20.41 -0.45
C PHE A 76 -5.63 -19.51 0.33
N LEU A 77 -4.38 -19.39 -0.13
CA LEU A 77 -3.42 -18.43 0.44
C LEU A 77 -3.88 -16.99 0.25
N TRP A 78 -4.36 -16.65 -0.94
CA TRP A 78 -4.92 -15.32 -1.22
C TRP A 78 -6.14 -15.03 -0.33
N LEU A 79 -7.10 -15.96 -0.22
CA LEU A 79 -8.25 -15.82 0.67
C LEU A 79 -7.83 -15.62 2.14
N GLY A 80 -6.88 -16.43 2.62
CA GLY A 80 -6.36 -16.33 3.98
C GLY A 80 -5.72 -14.97 4.25
N PHE A 81 -4.84 -14.52 3.35
CA PHE A 81 -4.18 -13.23 3.47
C PHE A 81 -5.17 -12.05 3.47
N LYS A 82 -6.11 -12.01 2.53
CA LYS A 82 -7.14 -10.95 2.48
C LYS A 82 -8.05 -10.98 3.71
N THR A 83 -8.42 -12.16 4.19
CA THR A 83 -9.20 -12.31 5.43
C THR A 83 -8.44 -11.76 6.64
N SER A 84 -7.14 -12.05 6.76
CA SER A 84 -6.29 -11.51 7.84
C SER A 84 -6.22 -9.98 7.81
N ILE A 85 -6.09 -9.36 6.63
CA ILE A 85 -6.10 -7.90 6.49
C ILE A 85 -7.43 -7.31 7.00
N VAL A 86 -8.57 -7.88 6.57
CA VAL A 86 -9.90 -7.41 6.97
C VAL A 86 -10.12 -7.57 8.48
N VAL A 87 -9.71 -8.69 9.07
CA VAL A 87 -9.81 -8.92 10.52
C VAL A 87 -8.99 -7.90 11.30
N THR A 88 -7.73 -7.67 10.89
CA THR A 88 -6.85 -6.70 11.56
C THR A 88 -7.45 -5.30 11.52
N LEU A 89 -7.93 -4.84 10.36
CA LEU A 89 -8.57 -3.53 10.23
C LEU A 89 -9.85 -3.43 11.08
N LEU A 90 -10.65 -4.49 11.12
CA LEU A 90 -11.87 -4.56 11.93
C LEU A 90 -11.57 -4.46 13.43
N VAL A 91 -10.51 -5.13 13.91
CA VAL A 91 -10.06 -5.03 15.31
C VAL A 91 -9.60 -3.60 15.64
N ILE A 92 -8.82 -2.98 14.75
CA ILE A 92 -8.37 -1.58 14.91
C ILE A 92 -9.58 -0.64 14.99
N LEU A 93 -10.53 -0.74 14.05
CA LEU A 93 -11.73 0.10 14.05
C LEU A 93 -12.62 -0.13 15.28
N LYS A 94 -12.75 -1.37 15.76
CA LYS A 94 -13.45 -1.66 17.02
C LYS A 94 -12.77 -1.01 18.22
N PHE A 95 -11.44 -1.08 18.28
CA PHE A 95 -10.68 -0.43 19.36
C PHE A 95 -10.87 1.10 19.34
N ILE A 96 -10.78 1.72 18.16
CA ILE A 96 -11.06 3.15 17.97
C ILE A 96 -12.50 3.47 18.38
N GLY A 97 -13.49 2.67 17.94
CA GLY A 97 -14.89 2.88 18.29
C GLY A 97 -15.15 2.82 19.79
N VAL A 98 -14.56 1.85 20.50
CA VAL A 98 -14.67 1.74 21.96
C VAL A 98 -13.98 2.92 22.64
N SER A 99 -12.77 3.29 22.22
CA SER A 99 -12.04 4.44 22.77
C SER A 99 -12.84 5.75 22.63
N LEU A 100 -13.39 6.02 21.45
CA LEU A 100 -14.22 7.20 21.20
C LEU A 100 -15.50 7.20 22.04
N SER A 101 -16.12 6.03 22.25
CA SER A 101 -17.31 5.91 23.11
C SER A 101 -17.02 6.23 24.57
N LEU A 102 -15.84 5.84 25.08
CA LEU A 102 -15.41 6.12 26.45
C LEU A 102 -15.03 7.60 26.64
N SER A 103 -14.54 8.26 25.59
CA SER A 103 -14.19 9.70 25.61
C SER A 103 -15.40 10.64 25.41
N GLY A 104 -16.63 10.13 25.39
CA GLY A 104 -17.85 10.94 25.21
C GLY A 104 -18.17 11.32 23.74
N LEU A 105 -17.41 10.82 22.77
CA LEU A 105 -17.60 11.05 21.32
C LEU A 105 -18.47 9.95 20.69
N GLN A 106 -19.52 9.53 21.39
CA GLN A 106 -20.35 8.38 21.00
C GLN A 106 -21.06 8.59 19.65
N PHE A 107 -21.33 9.84 19.27
CA PHE A 107 -21.95 10.16 17.97
C PHE A 107 -21.05 9.80 16.77
N ILE A 108 -19.72 9.96 16.89
CA ILE A 108 -18.74 9.59 15.84
C ILE A 108 -18.61 8.08 15.76
N ALA A 109 -18.51 7.43 16.93
CA ALA A 109 -18.46 5.97 17.03
C ALA A 109 -19.68 5.32 16.37
N ASN A 110 -20.88 5.89 16.58
CA ASN A 110 -22.13 5.34 16.08
C ASN A 110 -22.45 5.66 14.61
N SER A 111 -21.89 6.73 14.03
CA SER A 111 -22.22 7.15 12.66
C SER A 111 -21.19 6.69 11.62
N ILE A 112 -19.90 6.82 11.93
CA ILE A 112 -18.81 6.56 10.98
C ILE A 112 -18.22 5.18 11.24
N ILE A 113 -17.73 4.95 12.46
CA ILE A 113 -16.99 3.74 12.79
C ILE A 113 -17.89 2.49 12.71
N SER A 114 -19.12 2.57 13.21
CA SER A 114 -20.10 1.47 13.11
C SER A 114 -20.39 1.07 11.65
N SER A 115 -20.53 2.04 10.75
CA SER A 115 -20.79 1.82 9.32
C SER A 115 -19.61 1.12 8.66
N LEU A 116 -18.38 1.56 8.95
CA LEU A 116 -17.16 0.93 8.46
C LEU A 116 -17.02 -0.52 8.97
N ILE A 117 -17.30 -0.75 10.25
CA ILE A 117 -17.29 -2.10 10.85
C ILE A 117 -18.31 -3.00 10.16
N ASN A 118 -19.52 -2.51 9.90
CA ASN A 118 -20.57 -3.28 9.20
C ASN A 118 -20.13 -3.66 7.78
N ASN A 119 -19.54 -2.73 7.02
CA ASN A 119 -19.01 -3.02 5.68
C ASN A 119 -17.90 -4.08 5.71
N LEU A 120 -16.93 -3.95 6.63
CA LEU A 120 -15.87 -4.96 6.77
C LEU A 120 -16.41 -6.32 7.22
N THR A 121 -17.44 -6.32 8.06
CA THR A 121 -18.12 -7.54 8.51
C THR A 121 -18.84 -8.23 7.34
N ASN A 122 -19.48 -7.47 6.45
CA ASN A 122 -20.08 -8.01 5.22
C ASN A 122 -19.03 -8.61 4.27
N ILE A 123 -17.88 -7.93 4.11
CA ILE A 123 -16.74 -8.48 3.35
C ILE A 123 -16.27 -9.79 3.96
N LEU A 124 -16.10 -9.83 5.29
CA LEU A 124 -15.65 -11.02 5.98
C LEU A 124 -16.64 -12.19 5.83
N PHE A 125 -17.94 -11.93 5.90
CA PHE A 125 -18.96 -12.93 5.60
C PHE A 125 -18.88 -13.45 4.15
N LEU A 126 -18.63 -12.57 3.18
CA LEU A 126 -18.44 -12.97 1.79
C LEU A 126 -17.21 -13.88 1.64
N LEU A 127 -16.05 -13.48 2.19
CA LEU A 127 -14.81 -14.26 2.12
C LEU A 127 -14.96 -15.63 2.79
N LEU A 128 -15.64 -15.69 3.94
CA LEU A 128 -15.95 -16.96 4.60
C LEU A 128 -16.88 -17.82 3.75
N SER A 129 -17.93 -17.24 3.16
CA SER A 129 -18.85 -17.98 2.28
C SER A 129 -18.12 -18.54 1.05
N LEU A 130 -17.20 -17.76 0.47
CA LEU A 130 -16.34 -18.17 -0.62
C LEU A 130 -15.42 -19.32 -0.22
N SER A 131 -14.80 -19.23 0.97
CA SER A 131 -13.93 -20.28 1.51
C SER A 131 -14.68 -21.59 1.74
N ILE A 132 -15.92 -21.53 2.22
CA ILE A 132 -16.75 -22.73 2.44
C ILE A 132 -17.17 -23.31 1.08
N ALA A 133 -17.64 -22.47 0.16
CA ALA A 133 -18.06 -22.90 -1.17
C ALA A 133 -16.91 -23.53 -1.97
N SER A 134 -15.72 -22.93 -1.94
CA SER A 134 -14.52 -23.46 -2.58
C SER A 134 -14.09 -24.80 -1.98
N SER A 135 -14.11 -24.92 -0.65
CA SER A 135 -13.78 -26.16 0.05
C SER A 135 -14.74 -27.30 -0.32
N ILE A 136 -16.02 -26.99 -0.53
CA ILE A 136 -17.01 -27.96 -1.01
C ILE A 136 -16.65 -28.44 -2.42
N ILE A 137 -16.29 -27.54 -3.32
CA ILE A 137 -15.91 -27.88 -4.71
C ILE A 137 -14.65 -28.76 -4.72
N VAL A 138 -13.62 -28.40 -3.97
CA VAL A 138 -12.37 -29.17 -3.94
C VAL A 138 -12.59 -30.56 -3.33
N THR A 139 -13.33 -30.65 -2.23
CA THR A 139 -13.49 -31.90 -1.46
C THR A 139 -14.54 -32.84 -2.04
N TYR A 140 -15.62 -32.27 -2.58
CA TYR A 140 -16.79 -33.03 -3.05
C TYR A 140 -17.06 -32.87 -4.55
N GLY A 141 -16.22 -32.15 -5.31
CA GLY A 141 -16.45 -31.86 -6.72
C GLY A 141 -16.64 -33.11 -7.59
N SER A 142 -15.78 -34.12 -7.42
CA SER A 142 -15.90 -35.42 -8.09
C SER A 142 -17.24 -36.11 -7.81
N LYS A 143 -17.68 -36.10 -6.54
CA LYS A 143 -18.96 -36.66 -6.08
C LYS A 143 -20.16 -35.88 -6.64
N ILE A 144 -20.10 -34.54 -6.65
CA ILE A 144 -21.17 -33.69 -7.19
C ILE A 144 -21.25 -33.85 -8.70
N LEU A 145 -20.11 -34.01 -9.39
CA LEU A 145 -20.07 -34.31 -10.81
C LEU A 145 -20.75 -35.65 -11.09
N ALA A 146 -20.37 -36.72 -10.38
CA ALA A 146 -20.99 -38.04 -10.51
C ALA A 146 -22.50 -38.04 -10.21
N LEU A 147 -22.93 -37.27 -9.19
CA LEU A 147 -24.35 -37.05 -8.89
C LEU A 147 -25.06 -36.30 -10.03
N GLY A 148 -24.41 -35.31 -10.63
CA GLY A 148 -24.89 -34.61 -11.81
C GLY A 148 -25.10 -35.55 -13.00
N ILE A 149 -24.18 -36.49 -13.23
CA ILE A 149 -24.32 -37.54 -14.26
C ILE A 149 -25.51 -38.45 -13.95
N LEU A 150 -25.70 -38.84 -12.70
CA LEU A 150 -26.84 -39.65 -12.28
C LEU A 150 -28.17 -38.93 -12.55
N LEU A 151 -28.28 -37.66 -12.13
CA LEU A 151 -29.48 -36.85 -12.39
C LEU A 151 -29.69 -36.60 -13.88
N HIS A 152 -28.62 -36.51 -14.66
CA HIS A 152 -28.71 -36.41 -16.11
C HIS A 152 -29.29 -37.69 -16.75
N SER A 153 -29.04 -38.85 -16.14
CA SER A 153 -29.39 -40.18 -16.65
C SER A 153 -30.83 -40.63 -16.31
N ILE A 154 -31.58 -39.84 -15.51
CA ILE A 154 -32.96 -40.19 -15.16
C ILE A 154 -33.87 -40.16 -16.41
N PRO A 155 -34.67 -41.20 -16.66
CA PRO A 155 -35.58 -41.28 -17.80
C PRO A 155 -36.55 -40.09 -17.89
N PHE A 156 -37.10 -39.88 -19.09
CA PHE A 156 -38.07 -38.80 -19.40
C PHE A 156 -37.53 -37.37 -19.17
N ARG A 157 -36.20 -37.22 -19.01
CA ARG A 157 -35.53 -35.93 -18.80
C ARG A 157 -36.00 -35.18 -17.53
N LEU A 158 -36.59 -35.87 -16.55
CA LEU A 158 -37.19 -35.24 -15.36
C LEU A 158 -36.21 -34.34 -14.60
N THR A 159 -34.98 -34.80 -14.43
CA THR A 159 -33.93 -34.09 -13.69
C THR A 159 -32.74 -33.69 -14.56
N ARG A 160 -32.86 -33.85 -15.88
CA ARG A 160 -31.74 -33.68 -16.81
C ARG A 160 -31.11 -32.31 -16.72
N VAL A 161 -31.96 -31.29 -16.64
CA VAL A 161 -31.58 -29.89 -16.49
C VAL A 161 -30.77 -29.65 -15.22
N SER A 162 -31.20 -30.22 -14.09
CA SER A 162 -30.49 -30.10 -12.80
C SER A 162 -29.15 -30.84 -12.85
N GLY A 163 -29.10 -32.03 -13.48
CA GLY A 163 -27.87 -32.78 -13.70
C GLY A 163 -26.86 -32.02 -14.56
N SER A 164 -27.29 -31.45 -15.70
CA SER A 164 -26.45 -30.62 -16.56
C SER A 164 -25.92 -29.38 -15.84
N MET A 165 -26.73 -28.75 -14.98
CA MET A 165 -26.29 -27.60 -14.19
C MET A 165 -25.23 -27.98 -13.16
N MET A 166 -25.40 -29.09 -12.44
CA MET A 166 -24.40 -29.59 -11.49
C MET A 166 -23.07 -29.89 -12.19
N ILE A 167 -23.12 -30.58 -13.33
CA ILE A 167 -21.93 -30.88 -14.14
C ILE A 167 -21.24 -29.58 -14.58
N ALA A 168 -22.00 -28.61 -15.09
CA ALA A 168 -21.45 -27.36 -15.60
C ALA A 168 -20.85 -26.48 -14.50
N VAL A 169 -21.52 -26.36 -13.34
CA VAL A 169 -21.01 -25.61 -12.19
C VAL A 169 -19.70 -26.21 -11.70
N ILE A 170 -19.62 -27.53 -11.53
CA ILE A 170 -18.37 -28.15 -11.09
C ILE A 170 -17.25 -27.92 -12.11
N MET A 171 -17.51 -28.07 -13.41
CA MET A 171 -16.48 -27.81 -14.41
C MET A 171 -15.99 -26.35 -14.39
N VAL A 172 -16.91 -25.40 -14.50
CA VAL A 172 -16.59 -23.99 -14.62
C VAL A 172 -15.98 -23.43 -13.33
N PHE A 173 -16.55 -23.75 -12.17
CA PHE A 173 -16.01 -23.27 -10.90
C PHE A 173 -14.69 -23.95 -10.53
N SER A 174 -14.47 -25.20 -10.92
CA SER A 174 -13.19 -25.85 -10.64
C SER A 174 -12.01 -25.25 -11.41
N ILE A 175 -12.27 -24.72 -12.60
CA ILE A 175 -11.27 -24.03 -13.42
C ILE A 175 -11.20 -22.54 -13.07
N GLY A 176 -12.37 -21.90 -12.91
CA GLY A 176 -12.47 -20.46 -12.82
C GLY A 176 -12.24 -19.91 -11.42
N LEU A 177 -12.71 -20.57 -10.37
CA LEU A 177 -12.64 -20.02 -9.02
C LEU A 177 -11.19 -19.78 -8.54
N PRO A 178 -10.21 -20.66 -8.83
CA PRO A 178 -8.80 -20.40 -8.50
C PRO A 178 -8.17 -19.22 -9.24
N LEU A 179 -8.75 -18.77 -10.36
CA LEU A 179 -8.30 -17.61 -11.13
C LEU A 179 -8.85 -16.27 -10.60
N MET A 180 -9.77 -16.33 -9.63
CA MET A 180 -10.35 -15.13 -9.01
C MET A 180 -9.31 -14.13 -8.50
N PRO A 181 -8.21 -14.52 -7.85
CA PRO A 181 -7.20 -13.58 -7.37
C PRO A 181 -6.64 -12.72 -8.51
N ALA A 182 -6.29 -13.33 -9.65
CA ALA A 182 -5.76 -12.61 -10.81
C ALA A 182 -6.80 -11.64 -11.40
N TYR A 183 -8.06 -12.05 -11.47
CA TYR A 183 -9.15 -11.17 -11.90
C TYR A 183 -9.34 -9.98 -10.96
N VAL A 184 -9.35 -10.24 -9.65
CA VAL A 184 -9.53 -9.18 -8.65
C VAL A 184 -8.37 -8.18 -8.75
N GLU A 185 -7.12 -8.64 -8.71
CA GLU A 185 -5.96 -7.73 -8.73
C GLU A 185 -5.82 -6.95 -10.05
N THR A 186 -6.40 -7.42 -11.16
CA THR A 186 -6.39 -6.69 -12.44
C THR A 186 -7.51 -5.66 -12.55
N VAL A 187 -8.73 -6.00 -12.10
CA VAL A 187 -9.90 -5.13 -12.22
C VAL A 187 -9.97 -4.10 -11.08
N SER A 188 -9.37 -4.41 -9.94
CA SER A 188 -9.43 -3.55 -8.75
C SER A 188 -8.25 -2.61 -8.57
N GLN A 189 -7.35 -2.49 -9.56
CA GLN A 189 -6.35 -1.41 -9.56
C GLN A 189 -7.06 -0.06 -9.65
N PRO A 190 -6.98 0.78 -8.62
CA PRO A 190 -7.63 2.07 -8.65
C PRO A 190 -6.83 3.01 -9.57
N PRO A 191 -7.48 3.68 -10.55
CA PRO A 191 -6.83 4.75 -11.29
C PRO A 191 -6.55 5.91 -10.31
N GLY A 192 -5.28 6.13 -9.97
CA GLY A 192 -4.85 7.27 -9.15
C GLY A 192 -4.31 6.98 -7.75
N PHE A 193 -4.04 5.72 -7.38
CA PHE A 193 -3.05 5.49 -6.33
C PHE A 193 -1.67 5.64 -6.96
N ASN A 194 -1.04 6.79 -6.74
CA ASN A 194 0.41 6.88 -6.89
C ASN A 194 0.98 5.75 -6.03
N GLU A 195 1.91 4.94 -6.58
CA GLU A 195 2.78 4.14 -5.73
C GLU A 195 3.24 5.07 -4.62
N SER A 196 2.95 4.72 -3.35
CA SER A 196 3.23 5.64 -2.27
C SER A 196 4.70 5.99 -2.35
N ILE A 197 5.04 7.27 -2.22
CA ILE A 197 6.43 7.75 -2.27
C ILE A 197 7.31 6.91 -1.32
N LEU A 198 6.72 6.38 -0.25
CA LEU A 198 7.32 5.43 0.70
C LEU A 198 7.73 4.07 0.11
N VAL A 199 7.01 3.54 -0.89
CA VAL A 199 7.42 2.32 -1.61
C VAL A 199 8.61 2.59 -2.52
N GLU A 200 8.64 3.76 -3.16
CA GLU A 200 9.71 4.14 -4.07
C GLU A 200 11.01 4.52 -3.34
N TYR A 201 10.91 5.38 -2.32
CA TYR A 201 12.03 5.94 -1.58
C TYR A 201 12.35 5.20 -0.28
N GLY A 202 11.51 4.25 0.14
CA GLY A 202 11.70 3.50 1.37
C GLY A 202 11.55 4.36 2.63
N VAL A 203 11.73 3.73 3.80
CA VAL A 203 11.75 4.42 5.10
C VAL A 203 12.92 3.93 5.92
N ALA A 204 13.69 4.87 6.46
CA ALA A 204 14.66 4.67 7.53
C ALA A 204 14.27 5.55 8.73
N TYR A 205 14.46 5.01 9.93
CA TYR A 205 14.24 5.69 11.19
C TYR A 205 15.59 5.96 11.84
N GLY A 206 15.75 7.12 12.48
CA GLY A 206 17.09 7.47 12.97
C GLY A 206 17.27 8.90 13.43
N TYR A 207 18.54 9.29 13.56
CA TYR A 207 18.95 10.63 13.99
C TYR A 207 19.76 11.30 12.89
N ILE A 208 19.46 12.57 12.64
CA ILE A 208 20.25 13.42 11.74
C ILE A 208 21.02 14.41 12.62
N ASN A 209 22.34 14.33 12.57
CA ASN A 209 23.25 15.19 13.32
C ASN A 209 23.82 16.25 12.38
N ILE A 210 23.64 17.52 12.73
CA ILE A 210 24.16 18.64 11.93
C ILE A 210 25.30 19.29 12.71
N VAL A 211 26.48 19.27 12.11
CA VAL A 211 27.72 19.77 12.71
C VAL A 211 28.36 20.83 11.83
N ASP A 212 29.20 21.67 12.41
CA ASP A 212 29.97 22.70 11.73
C ASP A 212 31.33 22.15 11.22
N LEU A 213 32.17 23.02 10.63
CA LEU A 213 33.51 22.65 10.14
C LEU A 213 34.45 22.11 11.23
N LEU A 214 34.16 22.37 12.51
CA LEU A 214 34.93 21.94 13.67
C LEU A 214 34.30 20.71 14.36
N ASN A 215 33.30 20.08 13.73
CA ASN A 215 32.48 19.01 14.31
C ASN A 215 31.70 19.43 15.59
N SER A 216 31.44 20.72 15.77
CA SER A 216 30.59 21.23 16.83
C SER A 216 29.13 21.17 16.41
N SER A 217 28.25 20.76 17.32
CA SER A 217 26.81 20.70 17.09
C SER A 217 26.23 22.07 16.76
N VAL A 218 25.50 22.15 15.66
CA VAL A 218 24.85 23.37 15.19
C VAL A 218 23.44 23.43 15.76
N SER A 219 23.09 24.44 16.56
CA SER A 219 21.82 24.46 17.29
C SER A 219 20.62 24.99 16.51
N TYR A 220 19.49 24.29 16.54
CA TYR A 220 18.24 24.60 15.79
C TYR A 220 18.34 24.67 14.25
N PRO A 221 19.01 23.73 13.58
CA PRO A 221 19.03 23.66 12.12
C PRO A 221 17.67 23.25 11.56
N VAL A 222 17.31 23.73 10.39
CA VAL A 222 16.10 23.32 9.68
C VAL A 222 16.50 22.53 8.45
N ILE A 223 15.97 21.33 8.28
CA ILE A 223 16.21 20.55 7.06
C ILE A 223 14.92 20.34 6.31
N ASN A 224 15.00 20.52 5.00
CA ASN A 224 13.96 20.20 4.03
C ASN A 224 14.48 19.07 3.14
N ILE A 225 13.73 17.99 3.05
CA ILE A 225 14.06 16.79 2.28
C ILE A 225 13.19 16.80 1.03
N TYR A 226 13.80 16.66 -0.15
CA TYR A 226 13.14 16.66 -1.45
C TYR A 226 13.44 15.38 -2.23
N THR A 227 12.60 15.09 -3.22
CA THR A 227 12.91 14.09 -4.26
C THR A 227 14.19 14.42 -5.02
N SER A 228 14.76 13.43 -5.71
CA SER A 228 16.02 13.58 -6.47
C SER A 228 15.96 14.70 -7.52
N ASP A 229 14.77 15.01 -8.03
CA ASP A 229 14.53 16.07 -9.02
C ASP A 229 14.24 17.45 -8.40
N LYS A 230 14.23 17.57 -7.06
CA LYS A 230 13.84 18.77 -6.27
C LYS A 230 12.38 19.23 -6.41
N ASP A 231 11.53 18.47 -7.10
CA ASP A 231 10.16 18.88 -7.39
C ASP A 231 9.21 18.75 -6.18
N VAL A 232 9.40 17.75 -5.33
CA VAL A 232 8.46 17.42 -4.24
C VAL A 232 9.15 17.46 -2.89
N LEU A 233 8.58 18.23 -1.95
CA LEU A 233 9.00 18.24 -0.54
C LEU A 233 8.47 17.00 0.16
N LEU A 234 9.37 16.17 0.68
CA LEU A 234 9.09 14.92 1.37
C LEU A 234 8.98 15.10 2.88
N ALA A 235 9.85 15.93 3.46
CA ALA A 235 9.86 16.20 4.90
C ALA A 235 10.51 17.54 5.23
N LYS A 236 10.17 18.06 6.40
CA LYS A 236 10.75 19.27 6.99
C LYS A 236 10.86 19.10 8.50
N TYR A 237 12.07 19.18 9.02
CA TYR A 237 12.34 18.98 10.44
C TYR A 237 13.14 20.12 11.05
N LEU A 238 12.85 20.41 12.32
CA LEU A 238 13.61 21.33 13.16
C LEU A 238 14.47 20.55 14.15
N GLY A 239 15.78 20.83 14.13
CA GLY A 239 16.72 20.28 15.10
C GLY A 239 16.57 20.88 16.48
N ASN A 240 16.98 20.12 17.49
CA ASN A 240 17.07 20.59 18.85
C ASN A 240 18.29 21.53 19.03
N ARG A 241 18.50 21.98 20.28
CA ARG A 241 19.65 22.83 20.64
C ARG A 241 20.99 22.13 20.44
N ASP A 242 21.03 20.80 20.45
CA ASP A 242 22.25 20.02 20.24
C ASP A 242 22.49 19.66 18.75
N GLY A 243 21.71 20.24 17.84
CA GLY A 243 21.83 19.99 16.40
C GLY A 243 21.38 18.61 15.95
N VAL A 244 20.61 17.92 16.80
CA VAL A 244 20.08 16.58 16.53
C VAL A 244 18.62 16.69 16.12
N ILE A 245 18.28 15.99 15.05
CA ILE A 245 16.91 15.80 14.58
C ILE A 245 16.52 14.36 14.83
N ASP A 246 15.56 14.17 15.72
CA ASP A 246 14.99 12.87 16.02
C ASP A 246 13.90 12.54 14.99
N ALA A 247 14.26 11.66 14.06
CA ALA A 247 13.37 11.05 13.07
C ALA A 247 13.15 9.56 13.37
N SER A 248 13.28 9.14 14.64
CA SER A 248 13.10 7.75 15.06
C SER A 248 11.65 7.38 15.39
N SER A 249 10.73 8.35 15.36
CA SER A 249 9.31 8.14 15.63
C SER A 249 8.57 7.57 14.40
N PRO A 250 7.52 6.73 14.58
CA PRO A 250 6.83 6.05 13.48
C PRO A 250 6.13 6.96 12.45
N ASP A 251 5.84 8.21 12.81
CA ASP A 251 5.26 9.23 11.94
C ASP A 251 6.32 10.02 11.17
N LYS A 252 7.56 10.02 11.67
CA LYS A 252 8.75 10.62 11.06
C LYS A 252 9.55 9.56 10.29
N GLY A 253 10.75 9.92 9.89
CA GLY A 253 11.67 9.07 9.13
C GLY A 253 12.28 9.85 7.97
N PHE A 254 13.05 9.15 7.15
CA PHE A 254 13.66 9.69 5.94
C PHE A 254 13.84 8.57 4.89
N PRO A 255 14.06 8.92 3.61
CA PRO A 255 14.25 7.94 2.53
C PRO A 255 15.36 6.91 2.84
N SER A 256 15.23 5.67 2.39
CA SER A 256 16.21 4.60 2.62
C SER A 256 16.68 3.83 1.39
N THR A 257 16.03 3.98 0.23
CA THR A 257 16.34 3.18 -0.97
C THR A 257 16.94 3.98 -2.12
N LYS A 258 16.52 5.23 -2.32
CA LYS A 258 16.96 6.09 -3.43
C LYS A 258 17.68 7.34 -2.92
N GLU A 259 18.58 7.86 -3.77
CA GLU A 259 19.21 9.16 -3.56
C GLU A 259 18.16 10.27 -3.49
N TYR A 260 18.38 11.23 -2.61
CA TYR A 260 17.45 12.33 -2.39
C TYR A 260 18.22 13.61 -2.03
N ILE A 261 17.54 14.75 -2.07
CA ILE A 261 18.18 16.05 -1.89
C ILE A 261 17.75 16.65 -0.56
N VAL A 262 18.71 17.18 0.18
CA VAL A 262 18.49 17.87 1.44
C VAL A 262 18.92 19.32 1.31
N LEU A 263 18.03 20.24 1.67
CA LEU A 263 18.34 21.64 1.92
C LEU A 263 18.42 21.84 3.43
N VAL A 264 19.61 22.14 3.93
CA VAL A 264 19.80 22.62 5.30
C VAL A 264 19.72 24.14 5.30
N GLU A 265 18.80 24.68 6.09
CA GLU A 265 18.69 26.10 6.36
C GLU A 265 19.19 26.41 7.77
N TYR A 266 20.03 27.43 7.90
CA TYR A 266 20.58 27.85 9.18
C TYR A 266 20.75 29.36 9.27
N GLY A 267 19.92 30.04 10.06
CA GLY A 267 20.01 31.49 10.25
C GLY A 267 20.08 32.25 8.92
N GLY A 268 19.26 31.86 7.94
CA GLY A 268 19.22 32.43 6.58
C GLY A 268 20.20 31.83 5.56
N LEU A 269 21.19 31.06 5.98
CA LEU A 269 22.05 30.29 5.07
C LEU A 269 21.26 29.13 4.48
N GLN A 270 21.41 28.86 3.18
CA GLN A 270 20.82 27.73 2.48
C GLN A 270 21.92 26.84 1.89
N TYR A 271 22.00 25.59 2.32
CA TYR A 271 23.01 24.64 1.87
C TYR A 271 22.35 23.36 1.32
N TRP A 272 22.60 23.08 0.05
CA TRP A 272 22.04 21.92 -0.64
C TRP A 272 23.06 20.78 -0.67
N LEU A 273 22.64 19.58 -0.29
CA LEU A 273 23.40 18.35 -0.55
C LEU A 273 22.53 17.22 -1.11
N THR A 274 23.19 16.30 -1.81
CA THR A 274 22.61 15.03 -2.22
C THR A 274 23.04 13.96 -1.22
N ILE A 275 22.08 13.16 -0.76
CA ILE A 275 22.32 12.03 0.15
C ILE A 275 22.05 10.72 -0.59
N ASP A 276 22.97 9.78 -0.47
CA ASP A 276 22.80 8.38 -0.86
C ASP A 276 22.62 7.52 0.41
N PRO A 277 21.39 7.04 0.70
CA PRO A 277 21.12 6.21 1.88
C PRO A 277 22.03 4.99 2.03
N LEU A 278 22.52 4.42 0.93
CA LEU A 278 23.34 3.21 0.96
C LEU A 278 24.79 3.48 1.36
N LYS A 279 25.25 4.74 1.23
CA LYS A 279 26.63 5.14 1.54
C LYS A 279 26.72 6.01 2.79
N ASP A 280 25.77 6.92 2.97
CA ASP A 280 25.85 7.99 3.95
C ASP A 280 25.25 7.61 5.31
N TYR A 281 24.44 6.54 5.37
CA TYR A 281 23.83 6.10 6.63
C TYR A 281 24.76 5.15 7.39
N VAL A 282 24.93 5.44 8.67
CA VAL A 282 25.65 4.58 9.61
C VAL A 282 24.64 3.87 10.49
N ASP A 283 24.70 2.55 10.55
CA ASP A 283 23.84 1.76 11.44
C ASP A 283 24.13 2.11 12.91
N ALA A 284 23.10 2.56 13.62
CA ALA A 284 23.16 2.95 15.02
C ALA A 284 22.70 1.82 15.98
N GLY A 285 22.32 0.66 15.43
CA GLY A 285 21.72 -0.45 16.18
C GLY A 285 20.20 -0.34 16.30
N ASP A 286 19.54 -1.45 16.67
CA ASP A 286 18.08 -1.56 16.83
C ASP A 286 17.27 -1.14 15.58
N GLY A 287 17.86 -1.26 14.40
CA GLY A 287 17.23 -0.87 13.13
C GLY A 287 17.12 0.65 12.93
N LYS A 288 17.93 1.44 13.66
CA LYS A 288 18.03 2.90 13.51
C LYS A 288 19.30 3.30 12.78
N TYR A 289 19.24 4.42 12.07
CA TYR A 289 20.37 4.97 11.31
C TYR A 289 20.81 6.33 11.85
N ASN A 290 22.09 6.64 11.70
CA ASN A 290 22.66 7.96 11.94
C ASN A 290 23.13 8.55 10.61
N LEU A 291 22.71 9.79 10.36
CA LEU A 291 23.18 10.61 9.25
C LEU A 291 23.89 11.84 9.82
N SER A 292 25.11 12.11 9.37
CA SER A 292 25.88 13.29 9.79
C SER A 292 26.07 14.25 8.63
N ILE A 293 25.62 15.50 8.78
CA ILE A 293 25.74 16.55 7.76
C ILE A 293 26.66 17.65 8.29
N VAL A 294 27.71 17.96 7.53
CA VAL A 294 28.66 19.03 7.87
C VAL A 294 28.28 20.29 7.10
N LEU A 295 28.07 21.39 7.83
CA LEU A 295 27.83 22.71 7.26
C LEU A 295 29.15 23.49 7.09
N PRO A 296 29.29 24.28 6.01
CA PRO A 296 30.48 25.11 5.76
C PRO A 296 30.47 26.39 6.61
N ILE A 297 30.18 26.27 7.90
CA ILE A 297 30.14 27.38 8.86
C ILE A 297 31.01 27.06 10.07
N ILE A 298 31.26 28.07 10.87
CA ILE A 298 31.85 27.94 12.20
C ILE A 298 30.76 28.38 13.19
N HIS A 299 30.30 27.45 14.02
CA HIS A 299 29.30 27.71 15.05
C HIS A 299 29.97 28.45 16.23
N ILE A 300 29.37 29.55 16.64
CA ILE A 300 29.85 30.34 17.78
C ILE A 300 29.02 30.01 19.02
N ASN A 301 27.69 30.11 18.86
CA ASN A 301 26.70 29.96 19.92
C ASN A 301 25.33 29.83 19.24
N ASP A 302 24.25 29.78 20.04
CA ASP A 302 22.90 29.56 19.53
C ASP A 302 22.50 30.50 18.40
N LEU A 303 22.30 29.92 17.21
CA LEU A 303 21.97 30.60 15.95
C LEU A 303 22.96 31.68 15.51
N ARG A 304 24.23 31.58 15.92
CA ARG A 304 25.28 32.55 15.61
C ARG A 304 26.47 31.84 14.99
N TYR A 305 26.94 32.36 13.87
CA TYR A 305 27.96 31.66 13.09
C TYR A 305 28.81 32.62 12.27
N ILE A 306 29.96 32.09 11.86
CA ILE A 306 30.84 32.72 10.88
C ILE A 306 30.76 31.90 9.59
N TYR A 307 30.56 32.59 8.48
CA TYR A 307 30.62 32.01 7.15
C TYR A 307 31.77 32.65 6.37
N LEU A 308 32.58 31.81 5.75
CA LEU A 308 33.79 32.17 5.03
C LEU A 308 33.57 31.89 3.54
N GLU A 309 33.59 32.93 2.72
CA GLU A 309 33.45 32.84 1.27
C GLU A 309 34.80 33.20 0.63
N ASN A 310 35.39 32.25 -0.12
CA ASN A 310 36.73 32.37 -0.71
C ASN A 310 37.85 32.67 0.31
N CYS A 311 37.71 32.16 1.53
CA CYS A 311 38.72 32.24 2.60
C CYS A 311 39.00 30.83 3.13
N GLU A 312 40.28 30.48 3.30
CA GLU A 312 40.70 29.23 3.95
C GLU A 312 41.00 29.48 5.43
N LEU A 313 40.36 28.72 6.33
CA LEU A 313 40.61 28.81 7.77
C LEU A 313 41.95 28.14 8.11
N LYS A 314 42.89 28.86 8.72
CA LYS A 314 44.19 28.32 9.16
C LYS A 314 44.21 27.92 10.63
N ASP A 315 43.61 28.74 11.49
CA ASP A 315 43.59 28.51 12.93
C ASP A 315 42.35 29.16 13.55
N ILE A 316 41.83 28.57 14.63
CA ILE A 316 40.70 29.10 15.39
C ILE A 316 40.76 28.71 16.86
N VAL A 317 40.47 29.68 17.72
CA VAL A 317 40.28 29.52 19.16
C VAL A 317 38.94 30.12 19.55
N LEU A 318 38.03 29.26 20.00
CA LEU A 318 36.72 29.62 20.51
C LEU A 318 36.79 29.76 22.05
N ASP A 319 36.83 31.00 22.52
CA ASP A 319 36.68 31.35 23.94
C ASP A 319 35.64 32.50 24.06
N LYS A 320 35.59 33.23 25.18
CA LYS A 320 34.80 34.47 25.32
C LYS A 320 35.05 35.48 24.20
N ILE A 321 36.22 35.41 23.58
CA ILE A 321 36.58 36.16 22.38
C ILE A 321 36.99 35.11 21.35
N ILE A 322 36.46 35.25 20.13
CA ILE A 322 36.75 34.32 19.04
C ILE A 322 37.97 34.85 18.30
N TYR A 323 39.00 34.03 18.18
CA TYR A 323 40.20 34.34 17.41
C TYR A 323 40.29 33.38 16.25
N PHE A 324 40.45 33.89 15.04
CA PHE A 324 40.70 33.03 13.90
C PHE A 324 41.59 33.70 12.86
N THR A 325 42.34 32.89 12.14
CA THR A 325 43.23 33.34 11.06
C THR A 325 42.73 32.76 9.75
N VAL A 326 42.56 33.63 8.75
CA VAL A 326 42.16 33.22 7.40
C VAL A 326 43.26 33.53 6.41
N TYR A 327 43.38 32.68 5.40
CA TYR A 327 44.17 32.92 4.21
C TYR A 327 43.24 33.19 3.04
N VAL A 328 43.52 34.26 2.29
CA VAL A 328 42.74 34.70 1.14
C VAL A 328 43.68 34.76 -0.06
N GLU A 329 43.34 34.05 -1.14
CA GLU A 329 44.16 34.04 -2.36
C GLU A 329 44.02 35.35 -3.16
N ASP A 330 42.78 35.79 -3.41
CA ASP A 330 42.49 37.00 -4.20
C ASP A 330 41.59 38.00 -3.44
N LYS A 331 40.30 37.68 -3.33
CA LYS A 331 39.30 38.47 -2.60
C LYS A 331 38.39 37.54 -1.80
N GLY A 332 38.41 37.73 -0.50
CA GLY A 332 37.66 36.96 0.47
C GLY A 332 36.52 37.77 1.07
N VAL A 333 35.49 37.09 1.52
CA VAL A 333 34.41 37.69 2.28
C VAL A 333 34.19 36.91 3.56
N VAL A 334 34.17 37.62 4.68
CA VAL A 334 33.82 37.06 5.98
C VAL A 334 32.47 37.60 6.41
N TYR A 335 31.53 36.70 6.68
CA TYR A 335 30.23 37.03 7.23
C TYR A 335 30.19 36.61 8.69
N ILE A 336 29.85 37.55 9.56
CA ILE A 336 29.57 37.28 10.96
C ILE A 336 28.08 37.50 11.17
N VAL A 337 27.36 36.41 11.45
CA VAL A 337 25.91 36.42 11.60
C VAL A 337 25.56 36.35 13.08
N VAL A 338 24.88 37.39 13.55
CA VAL A 338 24.42 37.53 14.93
C VAL A 338 22.94 37.88 14.98
N ASN A 339 22.32 37.72 16.16
CA ASN A 339 20.96 38.21 16.36
C ASN A 339 20.94 39.74 16.24
N TYR A 340 19.83 40.30 15.76
CA TYR A 340 19.63 41.75 15.64
C TYR A 340 19.91 42.54 16.94
N ASP A 341 19.57 41.98 18.09
CA ASP A 341 19.75 42.63 19.40
C ASP A 341 21.16 42.43 19.99
N ASP A 342 22.02 41.64 19.35
CA ASP A 342 23.40 41.44 19.77
C ASP A 342 24.31 42.56 19.26
N ASN A 343 25.38 42.83 20.00
CA ASN A 343 26.45 43.72 19.53
C ASN A 343 27.71 42.92 19.26
N ALA A 344 28.22 43.01 18.03
CA ALA A 344 29.47 42.38 17.63
C ALA A 344 30.52 43.44 17.28
N TYR A 345 31.71 43.31 17.85
CA TYR A 345 32.87 44.14 17.59
C TYR A 345 33.96 43.28 16.96
N VAL A 346 34.46 43.69 15.80
CA VAL A 346 35.39 42.90 14.99
C VAL A 346 36.68 43.68 14.82
N PHE A 347 37.79 43.07 15.24
CA PHE A 347 39.13 43.59 14.97
C PHE A 347 39.76 42.75 13.87
N ILE A 348 40.25 43.40 12.83
CA ILE A 348 41.00 42.79 11.74
C ILE A 348 42.43 43.31 11.82
N ASP A 349 43.40 42.41 11.94
CA ASP A 349 44.82 42.74 12.09
C ASP A 349 45.10 43.72 13.26
N GLY A 350 44.33 43.55 14.33
CA GLY A 350 44.42 44.34 15.55
C GLY A 350 43.68 45.68 15.53
N VAL A 351 43.06 46.06 14.41
CA VAL A 351 42.32 47.33 14.27
C VAL A 351 40.82 47.06 14.28
N LEU A 352 40.07 47.82 15.10
CA LEU A 352 38.61 47.76 15.10
C LEU A 352 38.08 48.24 13.74
N ARG A 353 37.30 47.39 13.06
CA ARG A 353 36.75 47.69 11.74
C ARG A 353 35.24 47.57 11.77
N ASP A 354 34.57 48.61 11.29
CA ASP A 354 33.14 48.55 11.02
C ASP A 354 32.86 47.64 9.80
N PRO A 355 31.71 46.95 9.77
CA PRO A 355 31.32 46.11 8.64
C PRO A 355 31.19 46.95 7.36
N ASP A 356 31.66 46.43 6.24
CA ASP A 356 31.53 47.10 4.94
C ASP A 356 30.07 47.10 4.47
N VAL A 357 29.35 46.00 4.74
CA VAL A 357 27.91 45.88 4.48
C VAL A 357 27.22 45.22 5.67
N VAL A 358 26.04 45.72 6.00
CA VAL A 358 25.16 45.14 7.02
C VAL A 358 23.87 44.73 6.35
N VAL A 359 23.52 43.45 6.45
CA VAL A 359 22.25 42.91 5.95
C VAL A 359 21.40 42.49 7.14
N VAL A 360 20.16 43.00 7.20
CA VAL A 360 19.17 42.61 8.21
C VAL A 360 18.08 41.79 7.53
N TYR A 361 17.74 40.65 8.10
CA TYR A 361 16.73 39.76 7.55
C TYR A 361 16.02 38.97 8.66
N ASN A 362 14.86 38.42 8.33
CA ASN A 362 14.09 37.55 9.22
C ASN A 362 14.21 36.10 8.73
N TRP A 363 14.43 35.18 9.67
CA TRP A 363 14.44 33.74 9.41
C TRP A 363 13.61 33.03 10.49
N TYR A 364 12.48 32.44 10.07
CA TYR A 364 11.52 31.74 10.93
C TYR A 364 11.12 32.51 12.20
N GLY A 365 10.89 33.83 12.06
CA GLY A 365 10.46 34.71 13.16
C GLY A 365 11.61 35.34 13.96
N ILE A 366 12.87 34.98 13.70
CA ILE A 366 14.04 35.56 14.34
C ILE A 366 14.70 36.57 13.41
N ASN A 367 15.02 37.76 13.92
CA ASN A 367 15.73 38.79 13.16
C ASN A 367 17.24 38.65 13.33
N PHE A 368 17.95 38.59 12.21
CA PHE A 368 19.40 38.48 12.15
C PHE A 368 20.03 39.71 11.54
N ARG A 369 21.31 39.89 11.83
CA ARG A 369 22.20 40.86 11.22
C ARG A 369 23.46 40.15 10.74
N ALA A 370 23.66 40.11 9.42
CA ALA A 370 24.89 39.64 8.82
C ALA A 370 25.83 40.83 8.59
N LEU A 371 27.00 40.77 9.24
CA LEU A 371 28.08 41.74 9.12
C LEU A 371 29.07 41.22 8.09
N LYS A 372 29.18 41.89 6.96
CA LYS A 372 30.01 41.49 5.82
C LYS A 372 31.30 42.31 5.79
N TYR A 373 32.43 41.62 5.71
CA TYR A 373 33.77 42.21 5.64
C TYR A 373 34.48 41.71 4.38
N PHE A 374 34.93 42.65 3.54
CA PHE A 374 35.78 42.38 2.37
C PHE A 374 37.24 42.36 2.79
N ILE A 375 37.93 41.28 2.41
CA ILE A 375 39.31 40.99 2.77
C ILE A 375 40.13 40.84 1.49
N ASP A 376 41.25 41.54 1.46
CA ASP A 376 42.20 41.48 0.36
C ASP A 376 43.06 40.20 0.46
N SER A 377 43.84 39.92 -0.59
CA SER A 377 44.74 38.77 -0.63
C SER A 377 45.77 38.83 0.50
N GLY A 378 45.94 37.74 1.24
CA GLY A 378 46.90 37.65 2.34
C GLY A 378 46.44 36.78 3.50
N VAL A 379 47.24 36.80 4.57
CA VAL A 379 46.89 36.19 5.85
C VAL A 379 46.36 37.29 6.77
N HIS A 380 45.13 37.14 7.24
CA HIS A 380 44.46 38.12 8.09
C HIS A 380 44.01 37.49 9.40
N SER A 381 44.21 38.23 10.49
CA SER A 381 43.82 37.82 11.84
C SER A 381 42.54 38.52 12.26
N PHE A 382 41.58 37.72 12.74
CA PHE A 382 40.29 38.20 13.22
C PHE A 382 40.17 37.99 14.72
N ARG A 383 39.61 39.00 15.39
CA ARG A 383 39.19 38.92 16.78
C ARG A 383 37.76 39.45 16.90
N VAL A 384 36.82 38.57 17.23
CA VAL A 384 35.39 38.89 17.30
C VAL A 384 34.93 38.83 18.74
N TYR A 385 34.34 39.94 19.21
CA TYR A 385 33.69 40.05 20.51
C TYR A 385 32.19 40.21 20.32
N VAL A 386 31.41 39.23 20.77
CA VAL A 386 29.95 39.26 20.70
C VAL A 386 29.38 39.42 22.10
N LYS A 387 28.61 40.48 22.31
CA LYS A 387 27.81 40.68 23.52
C LYS A 387 26.41 40.15 23.26
N TYR A 388 26.12 38.98 23.82
CA TYR A 388 24.85 38.28 23.65
C TYR A 388 23.70 38.94 24.43
N SER A 389 22.55 39.04 23.77
CA SER A 389 21.25 39.26 24.40
C SER A 389 20.78 38.00 25.14
N SER A 390 20.01 38.15 26.22
CA SER A 390 19.54 37.04 27.07
C SER A 390 18.30 36.32 26.54
N LEU A 391 17.97 36.50 25.25
CA LEU A 391 16.80 35.91 24.63
C LEU A 391 17.09 34.46 24.22
N ASP A 392 16.16 33.57 24.54
CA ASP A 392 16.16 32.20 24.01
C ASP A 392 15.73 32.25 22.55
N LEU A 393 16.60 31.79 21.65
CA LEU A 393 16.42 31.89 20.21
C LEU A 393 16.00 30.53 19.67
N LYS A 394 14.69 30.31 19.55
CA LYS A 394 14.11 29.12 18.92
C LYS A 394 13.29 29.52 17.68
N PRO A 395 13.62 29.01 16.50
CA PRO A 395 12.89 29.34 15.28
C PRO A 395 11.50 28.68 15.30
N ASN A 396 10.52 29.36 14.72
CA ASN A 396 9.16 28.81 14.57
C ASN A 396 9.02 28.16 13.20
N VAL A 397 9.04 26.82 13.19
CA VAL A 397 8.98 26.02 11.96
C VAL A 397 7.80 25.07 12.02
N GLU A 398 6.97 25.11 10.99
CA GLU A 398 5.95 24.09 10.76
C GLU A 398 6.60 22.84 10.15
N GLU A 399 6.65 21.75 10.92
CA GLU A 399 7.29 20.50 10.49
C GLU A 399 6.38 19.68 9.55
N VAL A 400 7.01 19.07 8.55
CA VAL A 400 6.38 18.13 7.61
C VAL A 400 7.03 16.77 7.85
N TYR A 401 6.25 15.77 8.22
CA TYR A 401 6.75 14.47 8.64
C TYR A 401 6.76 13.50 7.47
N TYR A 402 7.90 12.86 7.22
CA TYR A 402 8.11 12.03 6.04
C TYR A 402 7.08 10.92 5.90
N VAL A 403 6.94 10.04 6.89
CA VAL A 403 6.04 8.88 6.81
C VAL A 403 4.59 9.35 6.82
N ARG A 404 4.22 10.25 7.72
CA ARG A 404 2.86 10.77 7.81
C ARG A 404 2.42 11.46 6.52
N ASP A 405 3.15 12.47 6.07
CA ASP A 405 2.70 13.35 4.99
C ASP A 405 2.94 12.72 3.61
N SER A 406 4.00 11.92 3.43
CA SER A 406 4.21 11.16 2.17
C SER A 406 3.26 9.96 2.03
N ALA A 407 2.72 9.44 3.15
CA ALA A 407 1.62 8.47 3.12
C ALA A 407 0.24 9.13 2.97
N GLY A 408 0.16 10.47 3.03
CA GLY A 408 -1.12 11.19 3.06
C GLY A 408 -1.92 10.96 4.35
N LEU A 409 -1.26 10.64 5.47
CA LEU A 409 -1.85 10.47 6.80
C LEU A 409 -2.02 11.82 7.50
N TYR A 410 -2.68 12.78 6.86
CA TYR A 410 -3.03 14.03 7.53
C TYR A 410 -3.97 13.71 8.71
N GLN A 411 -3.76 14.39 9.85
CA GLN A 411 -4.54 14.17 11.07
C GLN A 411 -6.05 14.15 10.77
N PHE A 412 -6.66 12.97 10.91
CA PHE A 412 -8.10 12.72 10.99
C PHE A 412 -8.99 13.50 10.01
N GLU A 413 -8.71 13.47 8.70
CA GLU A 413 -9.85 13.54 7.79
C GLU A 413 -10.63 12.21 7.89
N PRO A 414 -11.95 12.23 8.16
CA PRO A 414 -12.76 10.99 8.14
C PRO A 414 -12.63 10.21 6.83
N THR A 415 -12.28 10.90 5.74
CA THR A 415 -12.04 10.35 4.41
C THR A 415 -10.87 9.35 4.39
N ASP A 416 -9.84 9.51 5.22
CA ASP A 416 -8.66 8.64 5.23
C ASP A 416 -8.89 7.31 5.96
N LEU A 417 -9.84 7.26 6.90
CA LEU A 417 -10.35 5.99 7.45
C LEU A 417 -11.32 5.29 6.49
N VAL A 418 -12.02 6.07 5.66
CA VAL A 418 -13.02 5.56 4.72
C VAL A 418 -12.34 4.99 3.46
N LYS A 419 -11.28 5.62 2.93
CA LYS A 419 -10.59 5.22 1.70
C LYS A 419 -10.13 3.74 1.70
N PRO A 420 -9.44 3.22 2.73
CA PRO A 420 -9.04 1.81 2.76
C PRO A 420 -10.25 0.86 2.79
N VAL A 421 -11.30 1.22 3.51
CA VAL A 421 -12.52 0.40 3.59
C VAL A 421 -13.26 0.40 2.25
N VAL A 422 -13.38 1.56 1.59
CA VAL A 422 -13.99 1.66 0.25
C VAL A 422 -13.18 0.86 -0.78
N TYR A 423 -11.86 0.94 -0.73
CA TYR A 423 -11.00 0.11 -1.56
C TYR A 423 -11.24 -1.39 -1.32
N MET A 424 -11.32 -1.81 -0.06
CA MET A 424 -11.64 -3.20 0.28
C MET A 424 -13.06 -3.60 -0.14
N VAL A 425 -14.05 -2.71 -0.09
CA VAL A 425 -15.39 -2.99 -0.64
C VAL A 425 -15.30 -3.25 -2.14
N PHE A 426 -14.56 -2.43 -2.89
CA PHE A 426 -14.40 -2.66 -4.32
C PHE A 426 -13.63 -3.96 -4.63
N ASN A 427 -12.45 -4.11 -4.02
CA ASN A 427 -11.52 -5.21 -4.27
C ASN A 427 -12.05 -6.56 -3.74
N LEU A 428 -12.65 -6.60 -2.55
CA LEU A 428 -13.01 -7.84 -1.86
C LEU A 428 -14.51 -8.12 -1.78
N PHE A 429 -15.38 -7.18 -2.16
CA PHE A 429 -16.82 -7.41 -2.25
C PHE A 429 -17.31 -7.38 -3.69
N ILE A 430 -17.13 -6.24 -4.38
CA ILE A 430 -17.69 -6.01 -5.72
C ILE A 430 -16.98 -6.89 -6.74
N ALA A 431 -15.65 -6.86 -6.83
CA ALA A 431 -14.92 -7.62 -7.83
C ALA A 431 -15.17 -9.14 -7.72
N PRO A 432 -15.09 -9.79 -6.53
CA PRO A 432 -15.43 -11.20 -6.40
C PRO A 432 -16.87 -11.53 -6.79
N LEU A 433 -17.85 -10.70 -6.43
CA LEU A 433 -19.24 -10.91 -6.82
C LEU A 433 -19.44 -10.84 -8.34
N THR A 434 -18.82 -9.87 -9.01
CA THR A 434 -18.86 -9.79 -10.49
C THR A 434 -18.24 -11.04 -11.12
N TYR A 435 -17.13 -11.51 -10.57
CA TYR A 435 -16.47 -12.72 -11.05
C TYR A 435 -17.33 -13.97 -10.88
N ILE A 436 -17.96 -14.14 -9.71
CA ILE A 436 -18.91 -15.24 -9.46
C ILE A 436 -20.08 -15.18 -10.44
N ALA A 437 -20.61 -14.00 -10.73
CA ALA A 437 -21.69 -13.83 -11.72
C ALA A 437 -21.25 -14.26 -13.13
N ILE A 438 -20.01 -13.96 -13.52
CA ILE A 438 -19.42 -14.44 -14.79
C ILE A 438 -19.34 -15.97 -14.79
N LEU A 439 -18.86 -16.59 -13.71
CA LEU A 439 -18.78 -18.05 -13.60
C LEU A 439 -20.16 -18.71 -13.66
N PHE A 440 -21.18 -18.13 -13.02
CA PHE A 440 -22.56 -18.62 -13.13
C PHE A 440 -23.10 -18.47 -14.55
N SER A 441 -22.84 -17.36 -15.23
CA SER A 441 -23.24 -17.14 -16.62
C SER A 441 -22.63 -18.19 -17.55
N ALA A 442 -21.32 -18.45 -17.40
CA ALA A 442 -20.61 -19.50 -18.13
C ALA A 442 -21.15 -20.91 -17.81
N SER A 443 -21.47 -21.17 -16.53
CA SER A 443 -22.07 -22.44 -16.09
C SER A 443 -23.45 -22.65 -16.73
N ILE A 444 -24.29 -21.62 -16.81
CA ILE A 444 -25.61 -21.70 -17.45
C ILE A 444 -25.46 -21.94 -18.95
N ALA A 445 -24.52 -21.27 -19.61
CA ALA A 445 -24.25 -21.47 -21.03
C ALA A 445 -23.82 -22.92 -21.33
N LEU A 446 -22.91 -23.46 -20.51
CA LEU A 446 -22.45 -24.85 -20.63
C LEU A 446 -23.56 -25.86 -20.29
N ALA A 447 -24.36 -25.59 -19.25
CA ALA A 447 -25.50 -26.44 -18.88
C ALA A 447 -26.54 -26.51 -20.00
N ARG A 448 -26.79 -25.41 -20.73
CA ARG A 448 -27.69 -25.39 -21.89
C ARG A 448 -27.15 -26.24 -23.04
N LEU A 449 -25.83 -26.22 -23.27
CA LEU A 449 -25.18 -27.06 -24.27
C LEU A 449 -25.29 -28.55 -23.93
N LEU A 450 -25.17 -28.91 -22.65
CA LEU A 450 -25.27 -30.31 -22.18
C LEU A 450 -26.72 -30.82 -22.11
N GLY A 451 -27.66 -29.99 -21.64
CA GLY A 451 -29.03 -30.38 -21.31
C GLY A 451 -30.11 -30.03 -22.36
N GLY A 452 -29.79 -29.17 -23.33
CA GLY A 452 -30.67 -28.78 -24.44
C GLY A 452 -31.88 -27.91 -24.07
N ALA A 453 -32.00 -27.47 -22.80
CA ALA A 453 -33.05 -26.55 -22.34
C ALA A 453 -32.53 -25.62 -21.24
N ALA A 454 -33.09 -24.39 -21.17
CA ALA A 454 -32.73 -23.43 -20.14
C ALA A 454 -33.20 -23.90 -18.75
N PRO A 455 -32.35 -23.87 -17.71
CA PRO A 455 -32.74 -24.28 -16.38
C PRO A 455 -33.86 -23.41 -15.79
N SER A 456 -34.95 -24.03 -15.34
CA SER A 456 -36.09 -23.34 -14.70
C SER A 456 -35.70 -22.64 -13.40
N ILE A 457 -34.71 -23.18 -12.67
CA ILE A 457 -34.16 -22.62 -11.43
C ILE A 457 -33.47 -21.27 -11.70
N ALA A 458 -32.81 -21.11 -12.85
CA ALA A 458 -32.17 -19.84 -13.22
C ALA A 458 -33.18 -18.71 -13.46
N ARG A 459 -34.44 -19.05 -13.82
CA ARG A 459 -35.51 -18.07 -13.97
C ARG A 459 -35.95 -17.46 -12.63
N ILE A 460 -35.87 -18.23 -11.55
CA ILE A 460 -36.28 -17.76 -10.21
C ILE A 460 -35.20 -16.85 -9.62
N ILE A 461 -33.91 -17.13 -9.89
CA ILE A 461 -32.80 -16.32 -9.40
C ILE A 461 -32.63 -15.01 -10.20
N LEU A 462 -32.91 -15.02 -11.51
CA LEU A 462 -32.78 -13.84 -12.38
C LEU A 462 -34.01 -12.91 -12.41
N VAL A 463 -35.19 -13.40 -12.02
CA VAL A 463 -36.44 -12.61 -12.01
C VAL A 463 -36.77 -12.09 -10.60
N GLY A 464 -36.02 -12.52 -9.58
CA GLY A 464 -36.14 -12.05 -8.20
C GLY A 464 -35.27 -10.84 -7.84
N ALA A 465 -34.68 -10.13 -8.82
CA ALA A 465 -33.92 -8.90 -8.64
C ALA A 465 -34.67 -7.70 -9.22
#